data_AF-A0A7U3NS72-F1
#
_entry.id   AF-A0A7U3NS72-F1
#
_cell.length_a   1.000
_cell.length_b   1.000
_cell.length_c   1.000
_cell.angle_alpha   90.00
_cell.angle_beta   90.00
_cell.angle_gamma   90.00
#
_symmetry.space_group_name_H-M   'P 1'
#
loop_
_entity.id
_entity.type
_entity.pdbx_description
1 polymer ?
#
loop_
_entity_poly.entity_id
_entity_poly.type
_entity_poly.pdbx_seq_one_letter_code
_entity_poly.pdbx_strand_id
1 'polypeptide(L)'
;VRDMFSTARKNAPCILFIDEIDAVGRKRSGRSFGGHSEQENTLNQLLVEMDGFNTTTNVVVLAATNRVDILDKALLRPGRFDRQIFVPAPDIKGRASIFKVHLKPLKTNLEKLDLARKMAALTPGFTGADIANVCNEAALIAARDFNEFIEMKHFEQAIERVVAGMEKK
;
A
#
# COMPACT_ATOMS: atom_id res chain seq x y z
N VAL A 1 7.71 -15.25 -15.25
CA VAL A 1 8.60 -14.06 -15.38
C VAL A 1 8.89 -13.69 -16.83
N ARG A 2 9.43 -14.61 -17.66
CA ARG A 2 9.71 -14.35 -19.09
C ARG A 2 8.49 -13.83 -19.86
N ASP A 3 7.35 -14.50 -19.72
CA ASP A 3 6.12 -14.12 -20.44
C ASP A 3 5.59 -12.76 -20.01
N MET A 4 5.72 -12.42 -18.72
CA MET A 4 5.36 -11.10 -18.18
C MET A 4 6.16 -9.99 -18.86
N PHE A 5 7.49 -10.13 -18.95
CA PHE A 5 8.33 -9.15 -19.62
C PHE A 5 8.15 -9.14 -21.15
N SER A 6 7.96 -10.31 -21.77
CA SER A 6 7.62 -10.41 -23.20
C SER A 6 6.32 -9.67 -23.53
N THR A 7 5.31 -9.83 -22.68
CA THR A 7 4.01 -9.15 -22.81
C THR A 7 4.18 -7.64 -22.64
N ALA A 8 4.95 -7.18 -21.65
CA ALA A 8 5.25 -5.76 -21.47
C ALA A 8 5.96 -5.17 -22.71
N ARG A 9 6.94 -5.87 -23.28
CA ARG A 9 7.65 -5.44 -24.50
C ARG A 9 6.71 -5.31 -25.70
N LYS A 10 5.79 -6.26 -25.89
CA LYS A 10 4.81 -6.23 -26.98
C LYS A 10 3.78 -5.11 -26.85
N ASN A 11 3.50 -4.68 -25.61
CA ASN A 11 2.53 -3.63 -25.31
C ASN A 11 3.18 -2.28 -24.99
N ALA A 12 4.45 -2.09 -25.33
CA ALA A 12 5.12 -0.82 -25.11
C ALA A 12 4.43 0.30 -25.93
N PRO A 13 4.25 1.51 -25.36
CA PRO A 13 4.69 1.94 -24.04
C PRO A 13 3.77 1.46 -22.91
N CYS A 14 4.33 0.90 -21.84
CA CYS A 14 3.53 0.46 -20.68
C CYS A 14 4.29 0.57 -19.35
N ILE A 15 3.53 0.48 -18.24
CA ILE A 15 4.08 0.35 -16.89
C ILE A 15 3.88 -1.09 -16.42
N LEU A 16 4.96 -1.77 -16.03
CA LEU A 16 4.91 -3.06 -15.38
C LEU A 16 5.02 -2.85 -13.86
N PHE A 17 3.93 -3.10 -13.13
CA PHE A 17 3.88 -2.99 -11.67
C PHE A 17 3.97 -4.38 -11.01
N ILE A 18 4.93 -4.55 -10.09
CA ILE A 18 5.14 -5.77 -9.32
C ILE A 18 4.93 -5.45 -7.83
N ASP A 19 3.81 -5.89 -7.27
CA ASP A 19 3.57 -5.76 -5.83
C ASP A 19 4.25 -6.89 -5.05
N GLU A 20 4.53 -6.65 -3.77
CA GLU A 20 5.16 -7.60 -2.84
C GLU A 20 6.38 -8.31 -3.44
N ILE A 21 7.29 -7.54 -4.05
CA ILE A 21 8.47 -8.10 -4.72
C ILE A 21 9.37 -8.91 -3.77
N ASP A 22 9.27 -8.69 -2.45
CA ASP A 22 9.96 -9.50 -1.44
C ASP A 22 9.42 -10.94 -1.31
N ALA A 23 8.32 -11.31 -1.97
CA ALA A 23 7.92 -12.70 -2.12
C ALA A 23 8.86 -13.49 -3.05
N VAL A 24 9.41 -12.82 -4.07
CA VAL A 24 10.26 -13.41 -5.12
C VAL A 24 11.70 -12.87 -5.11
N GLY A 25 11.95 -11.81 -4.35
CA GLY A 25 13.19 -11.03 -4.36
C GLY A 25 14.05 -11.15 -3.10
N ARG A 26 13.79 -12.14 -2.23
CA ARG A 26 14.51 -12.30 -0.95
C ARG A 26 15.99 -12.64 -1.13
N LYS A 27 16.84 -12.08 -0.26
CA LYS A 27 18.24 -12.46 -0.09
C LYS A 27 18.34 -13.95 0.23
N ARG A 28 19.39 -14.58 -0.28
CA ARG A 28 19.78 -15.94 0.06
C ARG A 28 20.04 -16.05 1.57
N SER A 29 19.17 -16.75 2.31
CA SER A 29 19.49 -17.17 3.67
C SER A 29 20.37 -18.40 3.59
N GLY A 30 21.68 -18.23 3.82
CA GLY A 30 22.59 -19.35 3.97
C GLY A 30 22.09 -20.27 5.08
N ARG A 31 21.96 -21.57 4.78
CA ARG A 31 21.56 -22.70 5.67
C ARG A 31 20.10 -23.17 5.60
N SER A 32 19.56 -23.43 4.41
CA SER A 32 18.49 -24.43 4.31
C SER A 32 18.81 -25.45 3.22
N PHE A 33 19.29 -26.61 3.66
CA PHE A 33 19.44 -27.80 2.85
C PHE A 33 18.04 -28.27 2.43
N GLY A 34 17.63 -27.99 1.19
CA GLY A 34 16.62 -28.81 0.50
C GLY A 34 15.34 -28.16 -0.04
N GLY A 35 15.18 -26.81 -0.09
CA GLY A 35 13.87 -26.25 -0.51
C GLY A 35 13.81 -24.85 -1.16
N HIS A 36 14.93 -24.20 -1.52
CA HIS A 36 14.93 -22.80 -2.00
C HIS A 36 15.14 -22.61 -3.52
N SER A 37 15.14 -23.66 -4.33
CA SER A 37 15.54 -23.57 -5.75
C SER A 37 14.59 -22.72 -6.62
N GLU A 38 13.29 -22.74 -6.36
CA GLU A 38 12.32 -22.06 -7.23
C GLU A 38 12.30 -20.53 -7.05
N GLN A 39 12.38 -20.05 -5.80
CA GLN A 39 12.48 -18.61 -5.53
C GLN A 39 13.79 -18.04 -6.09
N GLU A 40 14.91 -18.75 -5.93
CA GLU A 40 16.19 -18.32 -6.48
C GLU A 40 16.19 -18.31 -8.01
N ASN A 41 15.61 -19.32 -8.64
CA ASN A 41 15.46 -19.36 -10.10
C ASN A 41 14.57 -18.21 -10.60
N THR A 42 13.49 -17.91 -9.87
CA THR A 42 12.59 -16.80 -10.20
C THR A 42 13.30 -15.45 -10.07
N LEU A 43 14.07 -15.24 -9.00
CA LEU A 43 14.90 -14.04 -8.80
C LEU A 43 15.94 -13.89 -9.93
N ASN A 44 16.72 -14.93 -10.22
CA ASN A 44 17.73 -14.88 -11.27
C ASN A 44 17.09 -14.56 -12.63
N GLN A 45 15.94 -15.15 -12.94
CA GLN A 45 15.22 -14.86 -14.17
C GLN A 45 14.72 -13.41 -14.22
N LEU A 46 14.27 -12.86 -13.09
CA LEU A 46 13.88 -11.46 -12.99
C LEU A 46 15.08 -10.54 -13.28
N LEU A 47 16.25 -10.82 -12.70
CA LEU A 47 17.47 -10.06 -12.94
C LEU A 47 17.90 -10.08 -14.42
N VAL A 48 17.85 -11.25 -15.07
CA VAL A 48 18.19 -11.39 -16.50
C VAL A 48 17.24 -10.60 -17.39
N GLU A 49 15.93 -10.65 -17.10
CA GLU A 49 14.96 -9.87 -17.88
C GLU A 49 15.14 -8.37 -17.68
N MET A 50 15.47 -7.92 -16.47
CA MET A 50 15.73 -6.51 -16.17
C MET A 50 16.99 -5.98 -16.85
N ASP A 51 18.08 -6.76 -16.87
CA ASP A 51 19.31 -6.40 -17.59
C ASP A 51 19.08 -6.34 -19.11
N GLY A 52 18.05 -7.03 -19.61
CA GLY A 52 17.62 -6.99 -21.01
C GLY A 52 16.81 -5.75 -21.40
N PHE A 53 16.43 -4.88 -20.45
CA PHE A 53 15.78 -3.61 -20.78
C PHE A 53 16.80 -2.56 -21.22
N ASN A 54 17.00 -2.48 -22.53
CA ASN A 54 17.59 -1.27 -23.12
C ASN A 54 16.59 -0.11 -23.04
N THR A 55 17.11 1.11 -22.88
CA THR A 55 16.35 2.37 -22.82
C THR A 55 15.39 2.60 -23.99
N THR A 56 15.55 1.85 -25.08
CA THR A 56 14.70 1.87 -26.28
C THR A 56 13.33 1.22 -26.10
N THR A 57 13.11 0.45 -25.04
CA THR A 57 11.95 -0.45 -24.93
C THR A 57 10.69 0.25 -24.39
N ASN A 58 10.74 1.53 -23.99
CA ASN A 58 9.59 2.33 -23.50
C ASN A 58 8.71 1.63 -22.45
N VAL A 59 9.30 0.75 -21.63
CA VAL A 59 8.63 0.10 -20.49
C VAL A 59 9.21 0.65 -19.21
N VAL A 60 8.35 1.09 -18.31
CA VAL A 60 8.73 1.50 -16.95
C VAL A 60 8.38 0.37 -16.00
N VAL A 61 9.35 -0.12 -15.23
CA VAL A 61 9.13 -1.15 -14.21
C VAL A 61 9.02 -0.48 -12.85
N LEU A 62 7.91 -0.71 -12.16
CA LEU A 62 7.66 -0.26 -10.79
C LEU A 62 7.50 -1.50 -9.89
N ALA A 63 8.04 -1.44 -8.68
CA ALA A 63 7.82 -2.49 -7.70
C ALA A 63 7.53 -1.91 -6.31
N ALA A 64 6.74 -2.64 -5.53
CA ALA A 64 6.42 -2.30 -4.15
C ALA A 64 6.90 -3.42 -3.21
N THR A 65 7.32 -3.03 -2.00
CA THR A 65 7.67 -3.95 -0.92
C THR A 65 7.41 -3.30 0.43
N ASN A 66 7.04 -4.11 1.41
CA ASN A 66 7.01 -3.70 2.81
C ASN A 66 8.34 -3.98 3.53
N ARG A 67 9.27 -4.71 2.90
CA ARG A 67 10.49 -5.24 3.54
C ARG A 67 11.72 -5.09 2.65
N VAL A 68 12.21 -3.86 2.51
CA VAL A 68 13.45 -3.58 1.75
C VAL A 68 14.69 -4.25 2.36
N ASP A 69 14.69 -4.52 3.66
CA ASP A 69 15.79 -5.12 4.41
C ASP A 69 16.11 -6.55 3.96
N ILE A 70 15.10 -7.30 3.54
CA ILE A 70 15.24 -8.69 3.08
C ILE A 70 15.45 -8.82 1.58
N LEU A 71 15.36 -7.75 0.80
CA LEU A 71 15.51 -7.80 -0.66
C LEU A 71 16.96 -8.01 -1.12
N ASP A 72 17.16 -8.86 -2.11
CA ASP A 72 18.47 -9.10 -2.69
C ASP A 72 19.09 -7.80 -3.22
N LYS A 73 20.33 -7.51 -2.82
CA LYS A 73 21.04 -6.29 -3.21
C LYS A 73 21.24 -6.20 -4.72
N ALA A 74 21.20 -7.33 -5.43
CA ALA A 74 21.27 -7.36 -6.89
C ALA A 74 20.09 -6.62 -7.54
N LEU A 75 18.88 -6.66 -6.96
CA LEU A 75 17.71 -5.95 -7.48
C LEU A 75 17.88 -4.42 -7.42
N LEU A 76 18.64 -3.93 -6.43
CA LEU A 76 18.82 -2.50 -6.14
C LEU A 76 20.02 -1.87 -6.88
N ARG A 77 20.67 -2.62 -7.78
CA ARG A 77 21.83 -2.11 -8.54
C ARG A 77 21.38 -1.15 -9.65
N PRO A 78 22.26 -0.22 -10.07
CA PRO A 78 22.00 0.66 -11.22
C PRO A 78 21.54 -0.13 -12.45
N GLY A 79 20.53 0.40 -13.15
CA GLY A 79 19.90 -0.25 -14.32
C GLY A 79 18.77 -1.24 -13.97
N ARG A 80 18.47 -1.45 -12.68
CA ARG A 80 17.35 -2.28 -12.20
C ARG A 80 16.39 -1.41 -11.38
N PHE A 81 16.16 -1.72 -10.10
CA PHE A 81 15.44 -0.84 -9.18
C PHE A 81 16.40 0.17 -8.55
N ASP A 82 16.94 1.06 -9.38
CA ASP A 82 17.93 2.06 -8.98
C ASP A 82 17.30 3.28 -8.27
N ARG A 83 16.04 3.61 -8.59
CA ARG A 83 15.24 4.62 -7.90
C ARG A 83 14.42 3.99 -6.78
N GLN A 84 14.67 4.45 -5.55
CA GLN A 84 13.92 4.04 -4.36
C GLN A 84 13.14 5.23 -3.83
N ILE A 85 11.83 5.07 -3.70
CA ILE A 85 10.93 6.08 -3.13
C ILE A 85 10.37 5.50 -1.84
N PHE A 86 10.74 6.11 -0.72
CA PHE A 86 10.20 5.73 0.57
C PHE A 86 8.84 6.40 0.79
N VAL A 87 7.81 5.61 1.12
CA VAL A 87 6.47 6.08 1.44
C VAL A 87 6.24 5.89 2.95
N PRO A 88 6.46 6.94 3.77
CA PRO A 88 6.19 6.85 5.20
C PRO A 88 4.70 6.87 5.50
N ALA A 89 4.35 6.54 6.75
CA ALA A 89 3.02 6.83 7.28
C ALA A 89 2.71 8.34 7.14
N PRO A 90 1.44 8.70 6.87
CA PRO A 90 1.07 10.09 6.62
C PRO A 90 1.21 10.96 7.89
N ASP A 91 1.70 12.18 7.68
CA ASP A 91 1.70 13.23 8.70
C ASP A 91 0.27 13.76 8.95
N ILE A 92 0.12 14.71 9.86
CA ILE A 92 -1.20 15.27 10.20
C ILE A 92 -1.91 15.90 8.97
N LYS A 93 -1.17 16.56 8.08
CA LYS A 93 -1.73 17.17 6.87
C LYS A 93 -2.13 16.12 5.83
N GLY A 94 -1.31 15.08 5.68
CA GLY A 94 -1.57 13.90 4.87
C GLY A 94 -2.82 13.17 5.34
N ARG A 95 -2.94 12.89 6.64
CA ARG A 95 -4.13 12.26 7.22
C ARG A 95 -5.38 13.12 6.97
N ALA A 96 -5.32 14.44 7.18
CA ALA A 96 -6.45 15.32 6.88
C ALA A 96 -6.85 15.26 5.40
N SER A 97 -5.88 15.17 4.49
CA SER A 97 -6.14 15.03 3.06
C SER A 97 -6.78 13.67 2.71
N ILE A 98 -6.34 12.60 3.36
CA ILE A 98 -6.91 11.25 3.20
C ILE A 98 -8.34 11.21 3.75
N PHE A 99 -8.59 11.74 4.96
CA PHE A 99 -9.95 11.89 5.50
C PHE A 99 -10.84 12.68 4.54
N LYS A 100 -10.35 13.79 3.98
CA LYS A 100 -11.11 14.58 3.01
C LYS A 100 -11.56 13.74 1.81
N VAL A 101 -10.76 12.77 1.35
CA VAL A 101 -11.15 11.85 0.27
C VAL A 101 -12.24 10.89 0.75
N HIS A 102 -12.04 10.21 1.89
CA HIS A 102 -12.98 9.20 2.38
C HIS A 102 -14.28 9.76 2.97
N LEU A 103 -14.30 11.04 3.38
CA LEU A 103 -15.51 11.73 3.83
C LEU A 103 -16.41 12.18 2.67
N LYS A 104 -15.89 12.31 1.43
CA LYS A 104 -16.68 12.74 0.25
C LYS A 104 -17.94 11.90 0.02
N PRO A 105 -17.90 10.56 -0.02
CA PRO A 105 -19.09 9.73 -0.26
C PRO A 105 -20.05 9.66 0.93
N LEU A 106 -19.63 10.09 2.12
CA LEU A 106 -20.43 9.95 3.34
C LEU A 106 -21.53 11.01 3.47
N LYS A 107 -22.71 10.58 3.93
CA LYS A 107 -23.85 11.44 4.28
C LYS A 107 -23.70 11.95 5.72
N THR A 108 -23.23 13.17 5.87
CA THR A 108 -23.03 13.85 7.17
C THR A 108 -23.42 15.32 7.05
N ASN A 109 -23.98 15.89 8.11
CA ASN A 109 -24.27 17.33 8.22
C ASN A 109 -23.06 18.14 8.73
N LEU A 110 -21.97 17.47 9.06
CA LEU A 110 -20.73 18.12 9.50
C LEU A 110 -19.98 18.70 8.30
N GLU A 111 -19.33 19.84 8.52
CA GLU A 111 -18.43 20.42 7.52
C GLU A 111 -17.20 19.50 7.35
N LYS A 112 -17.00 19.00 6.12
CA LYS A 112 -16.07 17.89 5.84
C LYS A 112 -14.60 18.31 5.99
N LEU A 113 -14.27 19.58 5.73
CA LEU A 113 -12.88 20.06 5.85
C LEU A 113 -12.44 20.15 7.31
N ASP A 114 -13.30 20.69 8.18
CA ASP A 114 -13.08 20.82 9.61
C ASP A 114 -13.14 19.45 10.30
N LEU A 115 -14.08 18.60 9.89
CA LEU A 115 -14.12 17.20 10.34
C LEU A 115 -12.83 16.48 9.98
N ALA A 116 -12.33 16.59 8.74
CA ALA A 116 -11.09 15.96 8.33
C ALA A 116 -9.88 16.41 9.17
N ARG A 117 -9.79 17.72 9.49
CA ARG A 117 -8.74 18.27 10.36
C ARG A 117 -8.84 17.72 11.78
N LYS A 118 -10.05 17.67 12.34
CA LYS A 118 -10.30 17.14 13.69
C LYS A 118 -9.95 15.65 13.75
N MET A 119 -10.40 14.86 12.79
CA MET A 119 -10.11 13.43 12.72
C MET A 119 -8.61 13.15 12.58
N ALA A 120 -7.90 13.92 11.77
CA ALA A 120 -6.46 13.77 11.62
C ALA A 120 -5.67 14.02 12.92
N ALA A 121 -6.15 14.92 13.78
CA ALA A 121 -5.55 15.18 15.09
C ALA A 121 -5.79 14.04 16.08
N LEU A 122 -6.93 13.33 15.99
CA LEU A 122 -7.30 12.22 16.86
C LEU A 122 -6.69 10.87 16.44
N THR A 123 -6.02 10.79 15.29
CA THR A 123 -5.54 9.52 14.70
C THR A 123 -4.03 9.50 14.44
N PRO A 124 -3.17 9.83 15.42
CA PRO A 124 -1.72 9.75 15.22
C PRO A 124 -1.29 8.31 14.88
N GLY A 125 -0.42 8.18 13.89
CA GLY A 125 0.11 6.88 13.45
C GLY A 125 -0.78 6.10 12.49
N PHE A 126 -2.01 6.56 12.22
CA PHE A 126 -2.93 5.87 11.32
C PHE A 126 -2.44 5.91 9.87
N THR A 127 -2.52 4.77 9.20
CA THR A 127 -2.28 4.63 7.77
C THR A 127 -3.50 5.06 6.96
N GLY A 128 -3.35 5.13 5.63
CA GLY A 128 -4.50 5.39 4.75
C GLY A 128 -5.60 4.33 4.87
N ALA A 129 -5.21 3.06 5.09
CA ALA A 129 -6.15 1.96 5.29
C ALA A 129 -6.95 2.12 6.59
N ASP A 130 -6.28 2.50 7.69
CA ASP A 130 -6.94 2.73 8.98
C ASP A 130 -7.95 3.88 8.89
N ILE A 131 -7.59 4.97 8.21
CA ILE A 131 -8.48 6.11 8.00
C ILE A 131 -9.71 5.73 7.16
N ALA A 132 -9.52 4.97 6.09
CA ALA A 132 -10.62 4.46 5.28
C ALA A 132 -11.55 3.57 6.13
N ASN A 133 -10.97 2.73 6.99
CA ASN A 133 -11.72 1.87 7.89
C ASN A 133 -12.53 2.67 8.92
N VAL A 134 -11.94 3.70 9.54
CA VAL A 134 -12.67 4.62 10.45
C VAL A 134 -13.89 5.24 9.76
N CYS A 135 -13.73 5.70 8.53
CA CYS A 135 -14.83 6.31 7.77
C CYS A 135 -15.95 5.29 7.49
N ASN A 136 -15.59 4.05 7.18
CA ASN A 136 -16.55 2.97 6.94
C ASN A 136 -17.28 2.55 8.24
N GLU A 137 -16.54 2.35 9.32
CA GLU A 137 -17.10 2.00 10.64
C GLU A 137 -18.04 3.10 11.16
N ALA A 138 -17.70 4.38 10.99
CA ALA A 138 -18.58 5.47 11.37
C ALA A 138 -19.92 5.43 10.63
N ALA A 139 -19.91 5.04 9.33
CA ALA A 139 -21.13 4.85 8.56
C ALA A 139 -21.95 3.65 9.03
N LEU A 140 -21.28 2.53 9.35
CA LEU A 140 -21.93 1.32 9.86
C LEU A 140 -22.57 1.54 11.24
N ILE A 141 -21.88 2.25 12.12
CA ILE A 141 -22.39 2.62 13.45
C ILE A 141 -23.62 3.52 13.30
N ALA A 142 -23.55 4.56 12.47
CA ALA A 142 -24.69 5.44 12.20
C ALA A 142 -25.91 4.68 11.67
N ALA A 143 -25.69 3.77 10.73
CA ALA A 143 -26.75 2.95 10.16
C ALA A 143 -27.38 2.01 11.19
N ARG A 144 -26.57 1.45 12.11
CA ARG A 144 -27.04 0.59 13.19
C ARG A 144 -27.87 1.34 14.23
N ASP A 145 -27.56 2.61 14.45
CA ASP A 145 -28.32 3.50 15.32
C ASP A 145 -29.58 4.08 14.63
N PHE A 146 -29.85 3.67 13.38
CA PHE A 146 -30.92 4.20 12.53
C PHE A 146 -30.85 5.72 12.30
N ASN A 147 -29.64 6.29 12.36
CA ASN A 147 -29.41 7.71 12.09
C ASN A 147 -29.36 7.98 10.58
N GLU A 148 -30.04 9.04 10.13
CA GLU A 148 -30.03 9.45 8.72
C GLU A 148 -28.67 10.05 8.29
N PHE A 149 -27.95 10.65 9.24
CA PHE A 149 -26.65 11.30 9.02
C PHE A 149 -25.60 10.76 9.98
N ILE A 150 -24.36 10.67 9.49
CA ILE A 150 -23.21 10.36 10.33
C ILE A 150 -22.85 11.60 11.15
N GLU A 151 -22.83 11.47 12.47
CA GLU A 151 -22.47 12.50 13.43
C GLU A 151 -21.08 12.25 14.03
N MET A 152 -20.57 13.23 14.79
CA MET A 152 -19.24 13.19 15.40
C MET A 152 -19.06 11.96 16.29
N LYS A 153 -20.09 11.62 17.08
CA LYS A 153 -20.08 10.46 17.99
C LYS A 153 -19.77 9.14 17.28
N HIS A 154 -20.22 8.96 16.04
CA HIS A 154 -19.97 7.73 15.28
C HIS A 154 -18.51 7.65 14.83
N PHE A 155 -17.89 8.77 14.49
CA PHE A 155 -16.46 8.81 14.16
C PHE A 155 -15.60 8.56 15.40
N GLU A 156 -15.96 9.12 16.56
CA GLU A 156 -15.25 8.88 17.82
C GLU A 156 -15.31 7.38 18.19
N GLN A 157 -16.50 6.77 18.15
CA GLN A 157 -16.66 5.32 18.37
C GLN A 157 -15.92 4.47 17.32
N ALA A 158 -15.91 4.90 16.05
CA ALA A 158 -15.17 4.20 15.00
C ALA A 158 -13.65 4.22 15.26
N ILE A 159 -13.10 5.36 15.70
CA ILE A 159 -11.68 5.46 16.07
C ILE A 159 -11.39 4.52 17.25
N GLU A 160 -12.19 4.57 18.31
CA GLU A 160 -12.02 3.69 19.48
C GLU A 160 -12.03 2.22 19.06
N ARG A 161 -12.95 1.82 18.19
CA ARG A 161 -13.05 0.44 17.69
C ARG A 161 -11.84 0.02 16.84
N VAL A 162 -11.31 0.92 16.01
CA VAL A 162 -10.11 0.63 15.21
C VAL A 162 -8.86 0.52 16.10
N VAL A 163 -8.76 1.30 17.18
CA VAL A 163 -7.64 1.24 18.12
C VAL A 163 -7.73 0.05 19.07
N ALA A 164 -8.87 -0.15 19.72
CA ALA A 164 -9.07 -1.14 20.77
C ALA A 164 -9.42 -2.54 20.24
N GLY A 165 -9.78 -2.65 18.96
CA GLY A 165 -10.36 -3.86 18.39
C GLY A 165 -11.87 -3.99 18.72
N MET A 166 -12.52 -4.99 18.13
CA MET A 166 -13.94 -5.22 18.38
C MET A 166 -14.18 -5.57 19.86
N GLU A 167 -15.10 -4.85 20.52
CA GLU A 167 -15.65 -5.31 21.80
C GLU A 167 -16.22 -6.72 21.61
N LYS A 168 -15.66 -7.68 22.34
CA LYS A 168 -16.24 -9.03 22.42
C LYS A 168 -17.54 -8.92 23.21
N LYS A 169 -18.67 -9.06 22.52
CA LYS A 169 -19.96 -9.38 23.14
C LYS A 169 -19.98 -10.83 23.59
#